data_AF-A0A2N8K8T4-F1
#
_entry.id   AF-A0A2N8K8T4-F1
#
_cell.length_a   1.000
_cell.length_b   1.000
_cell.length_c   1.000
_cell.angle_alpha   90.00
_cell.angle_beta   90.00
_cell.angle_gamma   90.00
#
_symmetry.space_group_name_H-M   'P 1'
#
loop_
_entity.id
_entity.type
_entity.pdbx_description
1 polymer ?
#
loop_
_entity_poly.entity_id
_entity_poly.type
_entity_poly.pdbx_seq_one_letter_code
_entity_poly.pdbx_strand_id
1 'polypeptide(L)'
;MPGTYRLADGRVIATRFIAKQADVVESFGDTRLVVATHRFDVMARDVADPREGDRFTVAGQTYQVVGEPMVDRDRLIWTLTGAPV
;
A
#
# COMPACT_ATOMS: atom_id res chain seq x y z
N MET A 1 -5.94 -8.03 -7.28
CA MET A 1 -7.12 -7.16 -7.40
C MET A 1 -6.78 -6.03 -8.34
N PRO A 2 -7.61 -5.71 -9.35
CA PRO A 2 -7.39 -4.52 -10.17
C PRO A 2 -7.49 -3.26 -9.29
N GLY A 3 -6.71 -2.24 -9.64
CA GLY A 3 -6.70 -0.97 -8.95
C GLY A 3 -5.98 0.10 -9.75
N THR A 4 -5.90 1.29 -9.16
CA THR A 4 -5.23 2.43 -9.76
C THR A 4 -4.23 3.04 -8.78
N TYR A 5 -3.02 3.33 -9.23
CA TYR A 5 -2.00 4.06 -8.47
C TYR A 5 -1.92 5.49 -8.99
N ARG A 6 -1.89 6.48 -8.09
CA ARG A 6 -1.76 7.90 -8.43
C ARG A 6 -0.43 8.42 -7.90
N LEU A 7 0.42 8.82 -8.83
CA LEU A 7 1.72 9.44 -8.55
C LEU A 7 1.52 10.87 -8.03
N ALA A 8 2.54 11.38 -7.34
CA ALA A 8 2.59 12.77 -6.88
C ALA A 8 2.38 13.82 -7.99
N ASP A 9 2.79 13.51 -9.23
CA ASP A 9 2.59 14.36 -10.41
C ASP A 9 1.15 14.33 -10.99
N GLY A 10 0.26 13.54 -10.38
CA GLY A 10 -1.15 13.44 -10.76
C GLY A 10 -1.46 12.36 -11.80
N ARG A 11 -0.46 11.70 -12.40
CA ARG A 11 -0.70 10.59 -13.33
C ARG A 11 -1.29 9.39 -12.61
N VAL A 12 -2.20 8.70 -13.29
CA VAL A 12 -2.88 7.50 -12.79
C VAL A 12 -2.48 6.29 -13.62
N ILE A 13 -2.03 5.23 -12.94
CA ILE A 13 -1.57 3.98 -13.52
C ILE A 13 -2.56 2.88 -13.14
N ALA A 14 -3.17 2.22 -14.12
CA ALA A 14 -3.95 1.02 -13.89
C ALA A 14 -3.01 -0.17 -13.65
N THR A 15 -3.16 -0.87 -12.53
CA THR A 15 -2.29 -1.99 -12.15
C THR A 15 -3.05 -3.02 -11.31
N ARG A 16 -2.36 -4.05 -10.84
CA ARG A 16 -2.91 -5.10 -9.98
C ARG A 16 -2.18 -5.10 -8.64
N PHE A 17 -2.97 -5.17 -7.58
CA PHE A 17 -2.49 -5.28 -6.21
C PHE A 17 -2.71 -6.70 -5.68
N ILE A 18 -1.81 -7.17 -4.82
CA ILE A 18 -2.03 -8.37 -4.01
C ILE A 18 -2.15 -7.90 -2.57
N ALA A 19 -3.34 -8.02 -1.98
CA ALA A 19 -3.51 -7.72 -0.57
C ALA A 19 -2.72 -8.75 0.25
N LYS A 20 -1.83 -8.27 1.11
CA LYS A 20 -1.17 -9.08 2.12
C LYS A 20 -2.13 -9.13 3.31
N GLN A 21 -2.30 -10.30 3.90
CA GLN A 21 -3.10 -10.45 5.09
C GLN A 21 -2.64 -9.38 6.10
N ALA A 22 -3.57 -8.57 6.59
CA ALA A 22 -3.24 -7.58 7.61
C ALA A 22 -2.65 -8.35 8.80
N ASP A 23 -1.49 -7.94 9.29
CA ASP A 23 -1.02 -8.39 10.60
C ASP A 23 -1.99 -7.82 11.63
N VAL A 24 -3.07 -8.56 11.90
CA VAL A 24 -3.97 -8.29 13.01
C VAL A 24 -3.17 -8.60 14.27
N VAL A 25 -2.57 -7.58 14.87
CA VAL A 25 -2.03 -7.73 16.22
C VAL A 25 -3.17 -7.56 17.21
N GLU A 26 -3.78 -8.67 17.60
CA GLU A 26 -4.72 -8.71 18.73
C GLU A 26 -3.99 -8.42 20.07
N SER A 27 -4.50 -7.38 20.75
CA SER A 27 -4.84 -7.19 22.18
C SER A 27 -3.80 -7.31 23.32
N PHE A 28 -3.87 -6.36 24.29
CA PHE A 28 -4.14 -6.55 25.74
C PHE A 28 -3.78 -5.28 26.57
N GLY A 29 -4.73 -4.72 27.33
CA GLY A 29 -4.51 -3.65 28.34
C GLY A 29 -5.06 -2.24 28.01
N ASP A 30 -5.04 -1.33 29.00
CA ASP A 30 -5.78 -0.04 29.02
C ASP A 30 -5.29 1.08 28.07
N THR A 31 -4.23 0.88 27.29
CA THR A 31 -3.87 1.83 26.22
C THR A 31 -3.04 1.15 25.13
N ARG A 32 -3.66 0.90 23.96
CA ARG A 32 -2.92 0.55 22.74
C ARG A 32 -3.58 1.19 21.53
N LEU A 33 -2.85 2.07 20.84
CA LEU A 33 -3.26 2.58 19.52
C LEU A 33 -2.98 1.49 18.48
N VAL A 34 -4.00 0.73 18.10
CA VAL A 34 -3.90 -0.26 17.02
C VAL A 34 -4.22 0.44 15.72
N VAL A 35 -3.20 0.79 14.93
CA VAL A 35 -3.41 1.23 13.55
C VAL A 35 -3.48 -0.02 12.69
N ALA A 36 -4.68 -0.41 12.24
CA ALA A 36 -4.87 -1.48 11.28
C ALA A 36 -4.08 -1.15 10.01
N THR A 37 -2.93 -1.78 9.84
CA THR A 37 -1.99 -1.49 8.76
C THR A 37 -2.31 -2.41 7.59
N HIS A 38 -2.82 -1.85 6.50
CA HIS A 38 -3.14 -2.63 5.30
C HIS A 38 -1.89 -2.74 4.43
N ARG A 39 -1.47 -3.95 4.06
CA ARG A 39 -0.32 -4.16 3.19
C ARG A 39 -0.72 -4.65 1.81
N PHE A 40 -0.08 -4.12 0.78
CA PHE A 40 -0.37 -4.45 -0.61
C PHE A 40 0.91 -4.58 -1.42
N ASP A 41 1.02 -5.65 -2.20
CA ASP A 41 2.10 -5.78 -3.18
C ASP A 41 1.65 -5.23 -4.54
N VAL A 42 2.52 -4.49 -5.22
CA VAL A 42 2.34 -3.99 -6.60
C VAL A 42 3.60 -4.25 -7.41
N MET A 43 3.47 -4.42 -8.73
CA MET A 43 4.62 -4.69 -9.60
C MET A 43 5.44 -3.42 -9.85
N ALA A 44 6.76 -3.52 -9.69
CA ALA A 44 7.69 -2.42 -9.95
C ALA A 44 7.69 -1.97 -11.43
N ARG A 45 7.36 -2.88 -12.36
CA ARG A 45 7.23 -2.53 -13.79
C ARG A 45 6.07 -1.57 -14.07
N ASP A 46 5.03 -1.61 -13.24
CA ASP A 46 3.86 -0.73 -13.39
C ASP A 46 4.09 0.56 -12.59
N VAL A 47 4.61 0.44 -11.37
CA VAL A 47 4.92 1.55 -10.46
C VAL A 47 6.39 1.50 -10.09
N ALA A 48 7.22 2.25 -10.83
CA ALA A 48 8.67 2.16 -10.73
C ALA A 48 9.24 2.68 -9.40
N ASP A 49 8.64 3.73 -8.86
CA ASP A 49 9.19 4.52 -7.75
C ASP A 49 8.05 5.05 -6.86
N PRO A 50 7.35 4.14 -6.14
CA PRO A 50 6.32 4.54 -5.19
C PRO A 50 6.94 5.33 -4.04
N ARG A 51 6.23 6.33 -3.54
CA ARG A 51 6.69 7.16 -2.41
C ARG A 51 5.66 7.22 -1.29
N GLU A 52 6.14 7.57 -0.10
CA GLU A 52 5.26 7.97 1.00
C GLU A 52 4.35 9.13 0.56
N GLY A 53 3.07 9.07 0.93
CA GLY A 53 2.06 10.07 0.57
C GLY A 53 1.37 9.85 -0.78
N ASP A 54 1.90 8.97 -1.64
CA ASP A 54 1.20 8.57 -2.87
C ASP A 54 -0.14 7.90 -2.54
N ARG A 55 -1.10 7.93 -3.48
CA ARG A 55 -2.43 7.34 -3.26
C ARG A 55 -2.71 6.21 -4.22
N PHE A 56 -3.45 5.22 -3.76
CA PHE A 56 -3.85 4.10 -4.61
C PHE A 56 -5.25 3.62 -4.23
N THR A 57 -5.99 3.12 -5.21
CA THR A 57 -7.36 2.65 -5.04
C THR A 57 -7.43 1.18 -5.38
N VAL A 58 -7.92 0.37 -4.46
CA VAL A 58 -8.11 -1.08 -4.61
C VAL A 58 -9.51 -1.43 -4.18
N ALA A 59 -10.24 -2.17 -5.01
CA ALA A 59 -11.62 -2.59 -4.71
C ALA A 59 -12.56 -1.43 -4.27
N GLY A 60 -12.36 -0.23 -4.83
CA GLY A 60 -13.18 0.95 -4.52
C GLY A 60 -12.75 1.74 -3.28
N GLN A 61 -11.86 1.21 -2.44
CA GLN A 61 -11.27 1.95 -1.31
C GLN A 61 -9.98 2.63 -1.73
N THR A 62 -9.83 3.90 -1.36
CA THR A 62 -8.58 4.65 -1.56
C THR A 62 -7.72 4.60 -0.31
N TYR A 63 -6.42 4.41 -0.51
CA TYR A 63 -5.42 4.38 0.52
C TYR A 63 -4.35 5.42 0.19
N GLN A 64 -3.72 5.94 1.23
CA GLN A 64 -2.47 6.67 1.13
C GLN A 64 -1.32 5.77 1.58
N VAL A 65 -0.21 5.78 0.85
CA VAL A 65 1.03 5.11 1.25
C VAL A 65 1.57 5.82 2.51
N VAL A 66 1.85 5.04 3.55
CA VAL A 66 2.39 5.51 4.83
C VAL A 66 3.72 4.83 5.10
N GLY A 67 4.74 5.62 5.41
CA GLY A 67 6.11 5.15 5.51
C GLY A 67 6.72 4.77 4.15
N GLU A 68 7.99 4.36 4.21
CA GLU A 68 8.78 4.00 3.02
C GLU A 68 8.29 2.67 2.40
N PRO A 69 7.97 2.64 1.09
CA PRO A 69 7.71 1.40 0.37
C PRO A 69 8.89 0.42 0.45
N MET A 70 8.60 -0.85 0.68
CA MET A 70 9.64 -1.88 0.73
C MET A 70 9.74 -2.56 -0.62
N VAL A 71 10.95 -2.70 -1.14
CA VAL A 71 11.20 -3.44 -2.39
C VAL A 71 11.68 -4.85 -2.08
N ASP A 72 11.23 -5.83 -2.86
CA ASP A 72 11.79 -7.18 -2.79
C ASP A 72 13.25 -7.24 -3.26
N ARG A 73 13.90 -8.38 -3.04
CA ARG A 73 15.33 -8.55 -3.33
C ARG A 73 15.67 -8.29 -4.79
N ASP A 74 14.79 -8.70 -5.70
CA ASP A 74 15.01 -8.62 -7.15
C ASP A 74 14.45 -7.33 -7.77
N ARG A 75 13.86 -6.45 -6.96
CA ARG A 75 13.24 -5.18 -7.38
C ARG A 75 12.12 -5.34 -8.39
N LEU A 76 11.35 -6.41 -8.24
CA LEU A 76 10.19 -6.73 -9.07
C LEU A 76 8.88 -6.36 -8.40
N ILE A 77 8.87 -6.31 -7.06
CA ILE A 77 7.66 -6.09 -6.27
C ILE A 77 7.91 -5.03 -5.22
N TRP A 78 7.01 -4.07 -5.14
CA TRP A 78 6.89 -3.13 -4.03
C TRP A 78 5.82 -3.60 -3.06
N THR A 79 6.16 -3.68 -1.78
CA THR A 79 5.22 -3.81 -0.67
C THR A 79 4.90 -2.42 -0.13
N LEU A 80 3.64 -2.03 -0.25
CA LEU A 80 3.09 -0.77 0.23
C LEU A 80 2.37 -0.98 1.56
N THR A 81 2.56 -0.02 2.45
CA THR A 81 1.73 0.13 3.65
C THR A 81 0.70 1.22 3.40
N GLY A 82 -0.59 0.89 3.49
CA GLY A 82 -1.71 1.78 3.19
C GLY A 82 -2.54 2.12 4.42
N ALA A 83 -2.84 3.41 4.59
CA ALA A 83 -3.89 3.90 5.50
C ALA A 83 -5.11 4.36 4.68
N PRO A 84 -6.34 4.00 5.07
CA PRO A 84 -7.55 4.50 4.43
C PRO A 84 -7.61 6.03 4.48
N VAL A 85 -8.10 6.63 3.40
CA VAL A 85 -8.41 8.07 3.27
C VAL A 85 -9.88 8.29 2.93
#